data_AF-A0A971XL51-F1
#
_entry.id   AF-A0A971XL51-F1
#
_cell.length_a   1.000
_cell.length_b   1.000
_cell.length_c   1.000
_cell.angle_alpha   90.00
_cell.angle_beta   90.00
_cell.angle_gamma   90.00
#
_symmetry.space_group_name_H-M   'P 1'
#
loop_
_entity.id
_entity.type
_entity.pdbx_description
1 polymer ?
#
loop_
_entity_poly.entity_id
_entity_poly.type
_entity_poly.pdbx_seq_one_letter_code
_entity_poly.pdbx_strand_id
1 'polypeptide(L)'
;MKYRLIQKANPLEPEKTRKWYASPVKAGTINNYQLSKSISSKSALTRGNVMNVIENLVDEIPRYLTEGYSVNLNNFGTLRLSLSSEGVSEPQKFTAENIKNMRVVFTPSPEFKDSLQKMQFEKTDM
;
A
#
# COMPACT_ATOMS: atom_id res chain seq x y z
N MET A 1 -7.43 17.21 -1.60
CA MET A 1 -6.08 16.92 -1.08
C MET A 1 -5.20 18.12 -1.30
N LYS A 2 -4.51 18.56 -0.24
CA LYS A 2 -3.54 19.65 -0.35
C LYS A 2 -2.26 19.16 -1.01
N TYR A 3 -1.71 19.95 -1.92
CA TYR A 3 -0.42 19.69 -2.54
C TYR A 3 0.43 20.96 -2.56
N ARG A 4 1.75 20.78 -2.55
CA ARG A 4 2.73 21.85 -2.74
C ARG A 4 3.58 21.57 -3.96
N LEU A 5 4.19 22.60 -4.54
CA LEU A 5 5.12 22.44 -5.65
C LEU A 5 6.54 22.27 -5.11
N ILE A 6 7.24 21.25 -5.61
CA ILE A 6 8.65 21.02 -5.32
C ILE A 6 9.45 20.98 -6.62
N GLN A 7 10.65 21.57 -6.62
CA GLN A 7 11.57 21.42 -7.74
C GLN A 7 12.35 20.11 -7.60
N LYS A 8 12.41 19.34 -8.68
CA LYS A 8 13.28 18.15 -8.77
C LYS A 8 14.11 18.21 -10.04
N ALA A 9 15.37 17.78 -9.94
CA ALA A 9 16.19 17.44 -11.10
C ALA A 9 15.77 16.07 -11.64
N ASN A 10 15.91 15.85 -12.94
CA ASN A 10 15.79 14.51 -13.52
C ASN A 10 17.08 13.75 -13.19
N PRO A 11 17.05 12.61 -12.46
CA PRO A 11 18.26 11.85 -12.16
C PRO A 11 18.98 11.33 -13.42
N LEU A 12 18.25 11.11 -14.52
CA LEU A 12 18.82 10.68 -15.80
C LEU A 12 19.43 11.84 -16.60
N GLU A 13 19.09 13.09 -16.26
CA GLU A 13 19.53 14.29 -16.98
C GLU A 13 19.81 15.43 -15.99
N PRO A 14 20.85 15.30 -15.14
CA PRO A 14 21.09 16.23 -14.03
C PRO A 14 21.44 17.65 -14.47
N GLU A 15 22.01 17.79 -15.68
CA GLU A 15 22.40 19.09 -16.27
C GLU A 15 21.21 19.93 -16.77
N LYS A 16 20.02 19.32 -16.89
CA LYS A 16 18.81 20.04 -17.33
C LYS A 16 18.19 20.83 -16.19
N THR A 17 17.51 21.93 -16.54
CA THR A 17 16.77 22.76 -15.58
C THR A 17 15.77 21.93 -14.79
N ARG A 18 15.74 22.17 -13.47
CA ARG A 18 14.81 21.51 -12.54
C ARG A 18 13.36 21.81 -12.94
N LYS A 19 12.50 20.80 -12.84
CA LYS A 19 11.06 20.91 -13.11
C LYS A 19 10.27 20.93 -11.81
N TRP A 20 9.12 21.58 -11.84
CA TRP A 20 8.17 21.62 -10.72
C TRP A 20 7.24 20.41 -10.76
N TYR A 21 7.09 19.75 -9.62
CA TYR A 21 6.21 18.61 -9.43
C TYR A 21 5.26 18.85 -8.27
N ALA A 22 4.01 18.38 -8.39
CA ALA A 22 3.09 18.33 -7.26
C ALA A 22 3.57 17.27 -6.26
N SER A 23 3.65 17.67 -4.99
CA SER A 23 3.90 16.77 -3.86
C SER A 23 2.72 16.82 -2.90
N PRO A 24 2.15 15.68 -2.51
CA PRO A 24 1.06 15.65 -1.54
C PRO A 24 1.53 16.19 -0.18
N VAL A 25 0.68 16.98 0.48
CA VAL A 25 0.87 17.40 1.86
C VAL A 25 0.08 16.43 2.75
N LYS A 26 0.78 15.65 3.56
CA LYS A 26 0.17 14.67 4.46
C LYS A 26 -0.44 15.39 5.66
N ALA A 27 -1.72 15.12 5.94
CA ALA A 27 -2.41 15.68 7.10
C ALA A 27 -2.00 14.99 8.42
N GLY A 28 -1.53 13.75 8.35
CA GLY A 28 -1.14 12.95 9.51
C GLY A 28 -1.26 11.46 9.23
N THR A 29 -1.19 10.66 10.29
CA THR A 29 -1.37 9.21 10.26
C THR A 29 -2.56 8.83 11.14
N ILE A 30 -3.50 8.05 10.61
CA ILE A 30 -4.59 7.46 11.38
C ILE A 30 -4.15 6.07 11.84
N ASN A 31 -4.23 5.81 13.15
CA ASN A 31 -3.89 4.50 13.73
C ASN A 31 -5.14 3.61 13.95
N ASN A 32 -4.91 2.34 14.33
CA ASN A 32 -5.99 1.37 14.54
C ASN A 32 -6.99 1.83 15.61
N TYR A 33 -6.55 2.54 16.66
CA TYR A 33 -7.45 3.07 17.68
C TYR A 33 -8.45 4.07 17.08
N GLN A 34 -7.95 5.04 16.31
CA GLN A 34 -8.76 6.09 15.67
C GLN A 34 -9.67 5.51 14.58
N LEU A 35 -9.15 4.57 13.79
CA LEU A 35 -9.92 3.88 12.75
C LEU A 35 -11.06 3.05 13.38
N SER A 36 -10.75 2.26 14.41
CA SER A 36 -11.74 1.44 15.12
C SER A 36 -12.83 2.30 15.76
N LYS A 37 -12.48 3.46 16.33
CA LYS A 37 -13.46 4.42 16.85
C LYS A 37 -14.40 4.91 15.74
N SER A 38 -13.86 5.23 14.57
CA SER A 38 -14.63 5.72 13.42
C SER A 38 -15.57 4.64 12.85
N ILE A 39 -15.11 3.40 12.75
CA ILE A 39 -15.93 2.27 12.28
C ILE A 39 -17.02 1.90 13.30
N SER A 40 -16.66 1.85 14.60
CA SER A 40 -17.62 1.56 15.66
C SER A 40 -18.78 2.57 15.68
N SER A 41 -18.52 3.85 15.42
CA SER A 41 -19.59 4.86 15.32
C SER A 41 -20.59 4.63 14.18
N LYS A 42 -20.28 3.72 13.24
CA LYS A 42 -21.10 3.39 12.06
C LYS A 42 -21.63 1.95 12.08
N SER A 43 -21.48 1.24 13.19
CA SER A 43 -21.92 -0.15 13.32
C SER A 43 -22.44 -0.44 14.73
N ALA A 44 -23.01 -1.62 14.93
CA ALA A 44 -23.40 -2.08 16.27
C ALA A 44 -22.22 -2.63 17.09
N LEU A 45 -21.01 -2.65 16.53
CA LEU A 45 -19.82 -3.18 17.20
C LEU A 45 -19.22 -2.15 18.14
N THR A 46 -18.74 -2.61 19.29
CA THR A 46 -17.90 -1.76 20.15
C THR A 46 -16.55 -1.50 19.48
N ARG A 47 -15.91 -0.38 19.82
CA ARG A 47 -14.54 -0.07 19.39
C ARG A 47 -13.57 -1.22 19.68
N GLY A 48 -13.74 -1.90 20.82
CA GLY A 48 -12.92 -3.04 21.20
C GLY A 48 -13.07 -4.22 20.25
N ASN A 49 -14.31 -4.54 19.85
CA ASN A 49 -14.54 -5.62 18.88
C ASN A 49 -13.96 -5.27 17.51
N VAL A 50 -14.12 -4.02 17.04
CA VAL A 50 -13.54 -3.60 15.75
C VAL A 50 -12.01 -3.70 15.78
N MET A 51 -11.38 -3.24 16.87
CA MET A 51 -9.93 -3.34 17.05
C MET A 51 -9.48 -4.80 16.97
N ASN A 52 -10.15 -5.70 17.70
CA ASN A 52 -9.81 -7.12 17.68
C ASN A 52 -9.96 -7.75 16.29
N VAL A 53 -10.99 -7.40 15.53
CA VAL A 53 -11.14 -7.89 14.14
C VAL A 53 -10.00 -7.42 13.24
N ILE A 54 -9.57 -6.15 13.38
CA ILE A 54 -8.44 -5.61 12.61
C ILE A 54 -7.14 -6.33 13.01
N GLU A 55 -6.91 -6.57 14.30
CA GLU A 55 -5.74 -7.31 14.80
C GLU A 55 -5.71 -8.74 14.27
N ASN A 56 -6.83 -9.48 14.38
CA ASN A 56 -6.94 -10.83 13.82
C ASN A 56 -6.71 -10.84 12.30
N LEU A 57 -7.16 -9.82 11.57
CA LEU A 57 -6.90 -9.69 10.13
C LEU A 57 -5.41 -9.50 9.84
N VAL A 58 -4.70 -8.72 10.67
CA VAL A 58 -3.25 -8.51 10.57
C VAL A 58 -2.48 -9.79 10.85
N ASP A 59 -3.00 -10.66 11.71
CA ASP A 59 -2.37 -11.96 12.01
C ASP A 59 -2.66 -13.02 10.93
N GLU A 60 -3.87 -13.07 10.39
CA GLU A 60 -4.29 -14.10 9.43
C GLU A 60 -3.75 -13.87 8.01
N ILE A 61 -3.64 -12.60 7.57
CA ILE A 61 -3.15 -12.31 6.20
C ILE A 61 -1.75 -12.89 5.97
N PRO A 62 -0.73 -12.64 6.82
CA PRO A 62 0.59 -13.23 6.65
C PRO A 62 0.58 -14.75 6.57
N ARG A 63 -0.25 -15.43 7.38
CA ARG A 63 -0.38 -16.89 7.36
C ARG A 63 -0.80 -17.39 5.99
N TYR A 64 -1.92 -16.88 5.46
CA TYR A 64 -2.40 -17.27 4.14
C TYR A 64 -1.42 -16.91 3.01
N LEU A 65 -0.74 -15.77 3.12
CA LEU A 65 0.29 -15.38 2.16
C LEU A 65 1.44 -16.39 2.14
N THR A 66 1.95 -16.83 3.29
CA THR A 66 3.02 -17.84 3.38
C THR A 66 2.60 -19.23 2.93
N GLU A 67 1.31 -19.55 3.00
CA GLU A 67 0.71 -20.76 2.44
C GLU A 67 0.55 -20.71 0.91
N GLY A 68 0.91 -19.59 0.27
CA GLY A 68 0.84 -19.40 -1.18
C GLY A 68 -0.50 -18.86 -1.69
N TYR A 69 -1.43 -18.52 -0.79
CA TYR A 69 -2.69 -17.89 -1.18
C TYR A 69 -2.50 -16.39 -1.44
N SER A 70 -3.37 -15.85 -2.29
CA SER A 70 -3.63 -14.40 -2.34
C SER A 70 -4.88 -14.11 -1.52
N VAL A 71 -4.86 -13.05 -0.72
CA VAL A 71 -6.00 -12.62 0.09
C VAL A 71 -6.73 -11.50 -0.62
N ASN A 72 -7.95 -11.76 -1.08
CA ASN A 72 -8.83 -10.77 -1.71
C ASN A 72 -9.84 -10.23 -0.67
N LEU A 73 -9.84 -8.92 -0.49
CA LEU A 73 -10.78 -8.19 0.38
C LEU A 73 -11.80 -7.43 -0.48
N ASN A 74 -12.38 -8.10 -1.47
CA ASN A 74 -13.41 -7.59 -2.40
C ASN A 74 -13.07 -6.16 -2.89
N ASN A 75 -13.96 -5.20 -2.60
CA ASN A 75 -13.91 -3.80 -3.03
C ASN A 75 -12.72 -3.00 -2.44
N PHE A 76 -11.87 -3.62 -1.63
CA PHE A 76 -10.62 -3.03 -1.16
C PHE A 76 -9.47 -3.38 -2.10
N GLY A 77 -9.25 -4.67 -2.35
CA GLY A 77 -8.18 -5.14 -3.22
C GLY A 77 -7.63 -6.49 -2.82
N THR A 78 -6.51 -6.85 -3.46
CA THR A 78 -5.84 -8.15 -3.27
C THR A 78 -4.42 -7.97 -2.76
N LEU A 79 -4.06 -8.75 -1.74
CA LEU A 79 -2.70 -8.91 -1.24
C LEU A 79 -2.15 -10.25 -1.75
N ARG A 80 -0.92 -10.24 -2.27
CA ARG A 80 -0.22 -11.47 -2.68
C ARG A 80 1.27 -11.38 -2.40
N LEU A 81 1.93 -12.53 -2.26
CA LEU A 81 3.39 -12.58 -2.31
C LEU A 81 3.89 -12.41 -3.74
N SER A 82 4.99 -11.68 -3.86
CA SER A 82 5.80 -11.57 -5.06
C SER A 82 7.24 -11.76 -4.65
N LEU A 83 7.96 -12.59 -5.41
CA LEU A 83 9.39 -12.80 -5.26
C LEU A 83 10.09 -12.45 -6.56
N SER A 84 11.38 -12.17 -6.45
CA SER A 84 12.31 -12.12 -7.58
C SER A 84 13.36 -13.20 -7.38
N SER A 85 14.20 -13.45 -8.38
CA SER A 85 15.33 -14.34 -8.21
C SER A 85 16.49 -13.91 -9.09
N GLU A 86 17.68 -14.34 -8.72
CA GLU A 86 18.81 -14.37 -9.64
C GLU A 86 18.58 -15.47 -10.68
N GLY A 87 18.86 -15.16 -11.94
CA GLY A 87 18.78 -16.15 -13.02
C GLY A 87 19.98 -17.09 -12.98
N VAL A 88 19.74 -18.37 -13.30
CA VAL A 88 20.81 -19.38 -13.44
C VAL A 88 20.90 -19.85 -14.89
N SER A 89 22.07 -20.35 -15.30
CA SER A 89 22.30 -20.83 -16.67
C SER A 89 21.57 -22.14 -17.00
N GLU A 90 21.35 -22.97 -15.98
CA GLU A 90 20.77 -24.32 -16.08
C GLU A 90 19.81 -24.55 -14.91
N PRO A 91 18.62 -25.16 -15.12
CA PRO A 91 17.63 -25.36 -14.05
C PRO A 91 18.17 -26.10 -12.82
N GLN A 92 19.09 -27.05 -13.01
CA GLN A 92 19.68 -27.86 -11.94
C GLN A 92 20.54 -27.05 -10.97
N LYS A 93 20.99 -25.85 -11.37
CA LYS A 93 21.78 -24.94 -10.52
C LYS A 93 20.89 -24.02 -9.68
N PHE A 94 19.58 -24.02 -9.90
CA PHE A 94 18.66 -23.19 -9.13
C PHE A 94 18.42 -23.80 -7.74
N THR A 95 18.58 -22.99 -6.71
CA THR A 95 18.26 -23.33 -5.32
C THR A 95 17.39 -22.24 -4.70
N ALA A 96 16.83 -22.51 -3.53
CA ALA A 96 16.08 -21.50 -2.78
C ALA A 96 16.91 -20.25 -2.45
N GLU A 97 18.25 -20.34 -2.41
CA GLU A 97 19.14 -19.21 -2.18
C GLU A 97 19.13 -18.19 -3.34
N ASN A 98 18.74 -18.61 -4.54
CA ASN A 98 18.59 -17.72 -5.68
C ASN A 98 17.33 -16.85 -5.57
N ILE A 99 16.36 -17.20 -4.71
CA ILE A 99 15.16 -16.39 -4.48
C ILE A 99 15.54 -15.15 -3.68
N LYS A 100 15.23 -13.96 -4.23
CA LYS A 100 15.52 -12.65 -3.66
C LYS A 100 14.25 -11.80 -3.54
N ASN A 101 14.26 -10.83 -2.62
CA ASN A 101 13.23 -9.79 -2.49
C ASN A 101 11.79 -10.32 -2.43
N MET A 102 11.48 -11.16 -1.44
CA MET A 102 10.09 -11.46 -1.12
C MET A 102 9.40 -10.19 -0.61
N ARG A 103 8.28 -9.81 -1.24
CA ARG A 103 7.48 -8.65 -0.87
C ARG A 103 6.00 -8.94 -0.99
N VAL A 104 5.21 -8.22 -0.20
CA VAL A 104 3.75 -8.20 -0.35
C VAL A 104 3.37 -7.15 -1.38
N VAL A 105 2.56 -7.54 -2.36
CA VAL A 105 1.99 -6.63 -3.35
C VAL A 105 0.52 -6.45 -3.06
N PHE A 106 0.12 -5.22 -2.77
CA PHE A 106 -1.27 -4.81 -2.75
C PHE A 106 -1.69 -4.30 -4.13
N THR A 107 -2.77 -4.88 -4.68
CA THR A 107 -3.42 -4.41 -5.90
C THR A 107 -4.81 -3.89 -5.52
N PRO A 108 -5.05 -2.57 -5.56
CA PRO A 108 -6.36 -2.01 -5.22
C PRO A 108 -7.40 -2.45 -6.25
N SER A 109 -8.61 -2.71 -5.77
CA SER A 109 -9.75 -3.06 -6.64
C SER A 109 -10.16 -1.86 -7.52
N PRO A 110 -10.92 -2.09 -8.60
CA PRO A 110 -11.51 -1.00 -9.39
C PRO A 110 -12.30 -0.01 -8.52
N GLU A 111 -13.16 -0.51 -7.63
CA GLU A 111 -14.01 0.29 -6.75
C GLU A 111 -13.17 1.17 -5.81
N PHE A 112 -12.08 0.61 -5.26
CA PHE A 112 -11.15 1.37 -4.44
C PHE A 112 -10.51 2.51 -5.23
N LYS A 113 -10.05 2.26 -6.46
CA LYS A 113 -9.47 3.30 -7.32
C LYS A 113 -10.49 4.39 -7.66
N ASP A 114 -11.70 4.01 -8.03
CA ASP A 114 -12.77 4.92 -8.42
C ASP A 114 -13.20 5.83 -7.26
N SER A 115 -13.20 5.30 -6.03
CA SER A 115 -13.48 6.09 -4.83
C SER A 115 -12.47 7.24 -4.61
N LEU A 116 -11.24 7.09 -5.11
CA LEU A 116 -10.18 8.08 -4.99
C LEU A 116 -10.12 9.04 -6.18
N GLN A 117 -10.67 8.68 -7.34
CA GLN A 117 -10.64 9.51 -8.55
C GLN A 117 -11.44 10.82 -8.41
N LYS A 118 -12.44 10.84 -7.52
CA LYS A 118 -13.27 12.04 -7.27
C LYS A 118 -12.59 13.09 -6.38
N MET A 119 -11.31 12.89 -6.03
CA MET A 119 -10.58 13.78 -5.14
C MET A 119 -10.21 15.10 -5.84
N GLN A 120 -10.59 16.22 -5.23
CA GLN A 120 -10.18 17.55 -5.68
C GLN A 120 -8.80 17.92 -5.11
N PHE A 121 -8.03 18.74 -5.83
CA PHE A 121 -6.69 19.18 -5.42
C PHE A 121 -6.66 20.67 -5.11
N GLU A 122 -6.00 21.02 -4.02
CA GLU A 122 -5.84 22.41 -3.57
C GLU A 122 -4.34 22.69 -3.38
N LYS A 123 -3.83 23.73 -4.03
CA LYS A 123 -2.44 24.15 -3.84
C LYS A 123 -2.31 24.84 -2.48
N THR A 124 -1.26 24.52 -1.74
CA THR A 124 -0.91 25.18 -0.48
C THR A 124 0.55 25.61 -0.50
N ASP A 125 0.85 26.71 0.20
CA ASP A 125 2.20 27.27 0.34
C ASP A 125 2.98 26.71 1.56
N MET A 126 2.32 25.84 2.34
CA MET A 126 2.92 25.04 3.43
C MET A 126 3.92 23.99 2.94
#